data_AF-A0A1I6DFX5-F1
#
_entry.id   AF-A0A1I6DFX5-F1
#
_cell.length_a   1.000
_cell.length_b   1.000
_cell.length_c   1.000
_cell.angle_alpha   90.00
_cell.angle_beta   90.00
_cell.angle_gamma   90.00
#
_symmetry.space_group_name_H-M   'P 1'
#
loop_
_entity.id
_entity.type
_entity.pdbx_description
1 polymer ?
#
loop_
_entity_poly.entity_id
_entity_poly.type
_entity_poly.pdbx_seq_one_letter_code
_entity_poly.pdbx_strand_id
1 'polypeptide(L)'
;MKIYQTNDVALTFFNEIPAIGPRLPSKEDALKVAGSYLRLIEKLSKEKKGNPRCSIRFLRQADGRYTLVLKGSGMALETLSNLDELMLQRFKRGLKNKLFILTCFFEDKEGTVVCLALTEGVGAVLYSP
;
A
#
# COMPACT_ATOMS: atom_id res chain seq x y z
N MET A 1 -9.81 -15.37 -1.15
CA MET A 1 -10.19 -14.11 -1.84
C MET A 1 -8.92 -13.59 -2.52
N LYS A 2 -8.94 -13.34 -3.84
CA LYS A 2 -7.72 -12.95 -4.59
C LYS A 2 -7.37 -11.48 -4.31
N ILE A 3 -6.19 -11.25 -3.76
CA ILE A 3 -5.62 -9.91 -3.63
C ILE A 3 -4.98 -9.57 -4.97
N TYR A 4 -5.12 -8.33 -5.43
CA TYR A 4 -4.43 -7.90 -6.64
C TYR A 4 -2.91 -7.96 -6.39
N GLN A 5 -2.23 -8.82 -7.16
CA GLN A 5 -0.78 -8.94 -7.16
C GLN A 5 -0.27 -8.26 -8.42
N THR A 6 0.48 -7.18 -8.25
CA THR A 6 1.27 -6.57 -9.33
C THR A 6 2.74 -6.73 -9.01
N ASN A 7 3.54 -6.76 -10.08
CA ASN A 7 4.98 -6.75 -10.01
C ASN A 7 5.57 -5.33 -9.98
N ASP A 8 4.74 -4.30 -10.19
CA ASP A 8 5.16 -2.92 -10.27
C ASP A 8 4.54 -2.10 -9.13
N VAL A 9 5.40 -1.48 -8.33
CA VAL A 9 5.05 -0.76 -7.11
C VAL A 9 5.65 0.63 -7.20
N ALA A 10 4.89 1.63 -6.78
CA ALA A 10 5.35 3.01 -6.71
C ALA A 10 5.30 3.55 -5.29
N LEU A 11 6.17 4.53 -5.03
CA LEU A 11 6.34 5.20 -3.75
C LEU A 11 6.47 6.71 -4.00
N THR A 12 5.67 7.50 -3.29
CA THR A 12 5.82 8.96 -3.21
C THR A 12 5.69 9.42 -1.75
N PHE A 13 5.86 10.72 -1.49
CA PHE A 13 5.80 11.30 -0.15
C PHE A 13 4.86 12.50 -0.10
N PHE A 14 4.01 12.54 0.92
CA PHE A 14 3.11 13.64 1.25
C PHE A 14 3.58 14.30 2.54
N ASN A 15 4.27 15.45 2.47
CA ASN A 15 4.82 16.11 3.66
C ASN A 15 5.52 15.10 4.60
N GLU A 16 6.43 14.31 4.03
CA GLU A 16 7.18 13.21 4.67
C GLU A 16 6.42 11.89 4.95
N ILE A 17 5.09 11.85 4.80
CA ILE A 17 4.31 10.62 4.94
C ILE A 17 4.48 9.78 3.67
N PRO A 18 5.03 8.55 3.75
CA PRO A 18 5.20 7.72 2.58
C PRO A 18 3.84 7.21 2.09
N ALA A 19 3.61 7.31 0.79
CA ALA A 19 2.46 6.74 0.11
C ALA A 19 2.94 5.68 -0.87
N ILE A 20 2.48 4.46 -0.69
CA ILE A 20 2.96 3.28 -1.41
C ILE A 20 1.78 2.49 -1.96
N GLY A 21 1.97 1.85 -3.11
CA GLY A 21 0.87 1.20 -3.80
C GLY A 21 1.25 0.55 -5.12
N PRO A 22 0.38 -0.30 -5.68
CA PRO A 22 0.57 -0.85 -7.00
C PRO A 22 0.56 0.27 -8.05
N ARG A 23 1.40 0.13 -9.07
CA ARG A 23 1.28 0.91 -10.31
C ARG A 23 0.39 0.14 -11.30
N LEU A 24 -0.58 0.85 -11.86
CA LEU A 24 -1.63 0.30 -12.70
C LEU A 24 -1.68 1.03 -14.05
N PRO A 25 -2.18 0.39 -15.11
CA PRO A 25 -2.16 0.97 -16.45
C PRO A 25 -3.19 2.08 -16.66
N SER A 26 -4.22 2.18 -15.80
CA SER A 26 -5.30 3.16 -15.95
C SER A 26 -5.80 3.68 -14.60
N LYS A 27 -6.42 4.87 -14.62
CA LYS A 27 -7.07 5.46 -13.45
C LYS A 27 -8.23 4.58 -12.98
N GLU A 28 -9.00 4.01 -13.90
CA GLU A 28 -10.12 3.12 -13.61
C GLU A 28 -9.68 1.87 -12.84
N ASP A 29 -8.60 1.23 -13.29
CA ASP A 29 -8.02 0.08 -12.60
C ASP A 29 -7.49 0.46 -11.22
N ALA A 30 -6.81 1.61 -11.12
CA ALA A 30 -6.32 2.14 -9.85
C ALA A 30 -7.45 2.37 -8.85
N LEU A 31 -8.56 2.98 -9.27
CA LEU A 31 -9.72 3.19 -8.41
C LEU A 31 -10.36 1.86 -7.97
N LYS A 32 -10.46 0.88 -8.88
CA LYS A 32 -11.02 -0.44 -8.58
C LYS A 32 -10.18 -1.21 -7.56
N VAL A 33 -8.85 -1.19 -7.71
CA VAL A 33 -7.92 -1.83 -6.78
C VAL A 33 -7.91 -1.09 -5.44
N ALA A 34 -7.83 0.25 -5.45
CA ALA A 34 -7.90 1.07 -4.24
C ALA A 34 -9.19 0.82 -3.45
N GLY A 35 -10.34 0.77 -4.11
CA GLY A 35 -11.62 0.43 -3.48
C GLY A 35 -11.63 -0.98 -2.88
N SER A 36 -10.90 -1.93 -3.47
CA SER A 36 -10.73 -3.27 -2.91
C SER A 36 -9.87 -3.27 -1.66
N TYR A 37 -8.78 -2.51 -1.64
CA TYR A 37 -7.97 -2.30 -0.43
C TYR A 37 -8.76 -1.63 0.68
N LEU A 38 -9.53 -0.58 0.40
CA LEU A 38 -10.35 0.11 1.39
C LEU A 38 -11.37 -0.84 2.04
N ARG A 39 -12.11 -1.62 1.25
CA ARG A 39 -13.04 -2.64 1.77
C ARG A 39 -12.34 -3.69 2.62
N LEU A 40 -11.14 -4.10 2.22
CA LEU A 40 -10.36 -5.09 2.96
C LEU A 40 -9.87 -4.54 4.30
N ILE A 41 -9.34 -3.32 4.31
CA ILE A 41 -8.89 -2.63 5.52
C ILE A 41 -10.06 -2.35 6.45
N GLU A 42 -11.21 -1.94 5.91
CA GLU A 42 -12.43 -1.76 6.68
C GLU A 42 -12.84 -3.06 7.39
N LYS A 43 -12.80 -4.21 6.70
CA LYS A 43 -13.03 -5.52 7.32
C LYS A 43 -12.02 -5.82 8.43
N LEU A 44 -10.72 -5.59 8.18
CA LEU A 44 -9.68 -5.76 9.20
C LEU A 44 -9.90 -4.89 10.44
N SER A 45 -10.49 -3.70 10.26
CA SER A 45 -10.75 -2.76 11.35
C SER A 45 -11.97 -3.14 12.22
N LYS A 46 -12.95 -3.82 11.64
CA LYS A 46 -14.23 -4.17 12.30
C LYS A 46 -14.15 -5.39 13.21
N GLU A 47 -13.11 -6.23 13.08
CA GLU A 47 -12.97 -7.46 13.87
C GLU A 47 -12.62 -7.25 15.36
N LYS A 48 -12.35 -6.00 15.81
CA LYS A 48 -12.28 -5.67 17.26
C LYS A 48 -12.92 -4.31 17.59
N LYS A 49 -13.79 -4.29 18.62
CA LYS A 49 -14.07 -3.08 19.42
C LYS A 49 -12.79 -2.71 20.17
N GLY A 50 -12.05 -1.72 19.68
CA GLY A 50 -10.85 -1.18 20.34
C GLY A 50 -9.59 -1.33 19.48
N ASN A 51 -9.12 -0.18 18.99
CA ASN A 51 -7.83 0.09 18.35
C ASN A 51 -7.31 -1.02 17.41
N PRO A 52 -7.74 -1.06 16.13
CA PRO A 52 -7.31 -2.08 15.19
C PRO A 52 -5.82 -1.90 14.86
N ARG A 53 -4.96 -2.66 15.54
CA ARG A 53 -3.52 -2.71 15.28
C ARG A 53 -3.29 -3.49 13.99
N CYS A 54 -3.36 -2.81 12.84
CA CYS A 54 -2.75 -3.33 11.63
C CYS A 54 -1.22 -3.23 11.81
N SER A 55 -0.51 -4.34 11.65
CA SER A 55 0.95 -4.35 11.64
C SER A 55 1.45 -4.61 10.23
N ILE A 56 2.51 -3.90 9.82
CA ILE A 56 3.18 -4.18 8.55
C ILE A 56 4.29 -5.19 8.81
N ARG A 57 4.43 -6.16 7.91
CA ARG A 57 5.63 -7.00 7.82
C ARG A 57 6.17 -6.98 6.40
N PHE A 58 7.49 -7.07 6.30
CA PHE A 58 8.19 -7.27 5.04
C PHE A 58 8.74 -8.69 5.02
N LEU A 59 8.30 -9.48 4.06
CA LEU A 59 8.79 -10.84 3.84
C LEU A 59 9.77 -10.80 2.68
N ARG A 60 10.99 -11.29 2.88
CA ARG A 60 12.00 -11.41 1.82
C ARG A 60 11.63 -12.58 0.89
N GLN A 61 11.67 -12.34 -0.41
CA GLN A 61 11.45 -13.30 -1.48
C GLN A 61 12.76 -14.01 -1.85
N ALA A 62 12.67 -15.14 -2.56
CA ALA A 62 13.83 -15.97 -2.92
C ALA A 62 14.86 -15.24 -3.80
N ASP A 63 14.42 -14.25 -4.58
CA ASP A 63 15.24 -13.43 -5.47
C ASP A 63 15.82 -12.18 -4.77
N GLY A 64 15.58 -12.01 -3.46
CA GLY A 64 16.05 -10.87 -2.68
C GLY A 64 15.11 -9.67 -2.61
N ARG A 65 13.99 -9.66 -3.36
CA ARG A 65 12.94 -8.64 -3.25
C ARG A 65 12.06 -8.86 -2.02
N TYR A 66 11.11 -7.97 -1.77
CA TYR A 66 10.26 -8.00 -0.58
C TYR A 66 8.76 -7.93 -0.91
N THR A 67 7.95 -8.60 -0.09
CA THR A 67 6.49 -8.48 -0.07
C THR A 67 6.06 -7.74 1.18
N LEU A 68 5.24 -6.69 1.02
CA LEU A 68 4.54 -6.02 2.11
C LEU A 68 3.28 -6.79 2.45
N VAL A 69 3.17 -7.16 3.72
CA VAL A 69 2.03 -7.86 4.30
C VAL A 69 1.42 -6.99 5.39
N LEU A 70 0.14 -6.67 5.26
CA LEU A 70 -0.67 -6.08 6.31
C LEU A 70 -1.29 -7.19 7.15
N LYS A 71 -0.95 -7.27 8.43
CA LYS A 71 -1.54 -8.23 9.37
C LYS A 71 -2.51 -7.54 10.31
N GLY A 72 -3.76 -8.01 10.33
CA GLY A 72 -4.76 -7.74 11.35
C GLY A 72 -4.94 -8.91 12.32
N SER A 73 -5.96 -8.85 13.18
CA SER A 73 -6.26 -9.88 14.17
C SER A 73 -6.91 -11.12 13.56
N GLY A 74 -6.11 -11.98 12.93
CA GLY A 74 -6.55 -13.25 12.36
C GLY A 74 -6.52 -13.31 10.83
N MET A 75 -6.23 -12.18 10.17
CA MET A 75 -6.11 -12.10 8.71
C MET A 75 -4.82 -11.39 8.31
N ALA A 76 -4.10 -11.97 7.36
CA ALA A 76 -2.97 -11.36 6.68
C ALA A 76 -3.39 -11.01 5.24
N LEU A 77 -3.08 -9.79 4.83
CA LEU A 77 -3.31 -9.27 3.51
C LEU A 77 -1.95 -9.00 2.87
N GLU A 78 -1.53 -9.86 1.95
CA GLU A 78 -0.37 -9.61 1.08
C GLU A 78 -0.77 -8.56 0.04
N THR A 79 -0.28 -7.33 0.17
CA THR A 79 -0.78 -6.22 -0.66
C THR A 79 0.16 -5.85 -1.80
N LEU A 80 1.47 -5.84 -1.56
CA LEU A 80 2.46 -5.39 -2.53
C LEU A 80 3.60 -6.39 -2.59
N SER A 81 3.89 -6.93 -3.77
CA SER A 81 5.02 -7.84 -4.00
C SER A 81 6.12 -7.15 -4.79
N ASN A 82 7.32 -7.73 -4.78
CA ASN A 82 8.46 -7.30 -5.59
C ASN A 82 9.00 -5.91 -5.27
N LEU A 83 8.88 -5.47 -4.02
CA LEU A 83 9.57 -4.28 -3.52
C LEU A 83 11.09 -4.51 -3.56
N ASP A 84 11.81 -3.67 -4.27
CA ASP A 84 13.28 -3.68 -4.21
C ASP A 84 13.78 -3.14 -2.86
N GLU A 85 15.04 -3.44 -2.53
CA GLU A 85 15.64 -3.07 -1.26
C GLU A 85 15.73 -1.54 -1.06
N LEU A 86 16.02 -0.79 -2.12
CA LEU A 86 16.15 0.67 -2.06
C LEU A 86 14.80 1.32 -1.78
N MET A 87 13.73 0.85 -2.42
CA MET A 87 12.37 1.29 -2.16
C MET A 87 11.93 0.96 -0.73
N LEU A 88 12.26 -0.24 -0.24
CA LEU A 88 12.00 -0.62 1.14
C LEU A 88 12.72 0.31 2.13
N GLN A 89 13.99 0.62 1.89
CA GLN A 89 14.76 1.54 2.74
C GLN A 89 14.17 2.96 2.71
N ARG A 90 13.77 3.47 1.53
CA ARG A 90 13.09 4.76 1.39
C ARG A 90 11.76 4.80 2.14
N PHE A 91 10.95 3.75 2.00
CA PHE A 91 9.69 3.61 2.72
C PHE A 91 9.89 3.59 4.24
N LYS A 92 10.84 2.78 4.74
CA LYS A 92 11.22 2.73 6.16
C LYS A 92 11.71 4.07 6.68
N ARG A 93 12.43 4.85 5.87
CA ARG A 93 12.87 6.21 6.22
C ARG A 93 11.69 7.18 6.39
N GLY A 94 10.61 7.00 5.62
CA GLY A 94 9.38 7.78 5.73
C GLY A 94 8.50 7.40 6.93
N LEU A 95 8.58 6.15 7.39
CA LEU A 95 7.77 5.63 8.50
C LEU A 95 8.13 6.20 9.89
N LYS A 96 8.85 7.31 10.00
CA LYS A 96 9.26 7.93 11.29
C LYS A 96 8.07 8.17 12.23
N ASN A 97 6.97 8.65 11.69
CA ASN A 97 5.75 8.93 12.45
C ASN A 97 4.82 7.71 12.57
N LYS A 98 5.31 6.52 12.21
CA LYS A 98 4.54 5.26 12.21
C LYS A 98 3.29 5.32 11.34
N LEU A 99 3.27 6.23 10.36
CA LEU A 99 2.16 6.48 9.46
C LEU A 99 2.59 6.32 8.01
N PHE A 100 1.71 5.76 7.20
CA PHE A 100 1.87 5.69 5.76
C PHE A 100 0.50 5.63 5.08
N ILE A 101 0.48 5.87 3.78
CA ILE A 101 -0.72 5.79 2.95
C ILE A 101 -0.58 4.57 2.05
N LEU A 102 -1.53 3.62 2.13
CA LEU A 102 -1.69 2.61 1.10
C LEU A 102 -2.64 3.17 0.03
N THR A 103 -2.13 3.38 -1.17
CA THR A 103 -2.89 3.94 -2.29
C THR A 103 -2.63 3.12 -3.55
N CYS A 104 -2.99 3.63 -4.73
CA CYS A 104 -2.60 3.10 -6.02
C CYS A 104 -2.06 4.22 -6.90
N PHE A 105 -1.27 3.85 -7.89
CA PHE A 105 -0.72 4.74 -8.89
C PHE A 105 -1.21 4.33 -10.26
N PHE A 106 -1.34 5.28 -11.18
CA PHE A 106 -1.66 5.00 -12.57
C PHE A 106 -0.77 5.78 -13.52
N GLU A 107 -0.60 5.29 -14.74
CA GLU A 107 -0.01 6.06 -15.84
C GLU A 107 -1.09 6.92 -16.48
N ASP A 108 -0.85 8.22 -16.59
CA ASP A 108 -1.71 9.10 -17.38
C ASP A 108 -1.42 8.99 -18.88
N LYS A 109 -2.12 9.79 -19.69
CA LYS A 109 -1.98 9.79 -21.15
C LYS A 109 -0.61 10.24 -21.65
N GLU A 110 0.18 10.89 -20.79
CA GLU A 110 1.53 11.37 -21.09
C GLU A 110 2.61 10.39 -20.57
N GLY A 111 2.19 9.27 -19.96
CA GLY A 111 3.08 8.28 -19.35
C GLY A 111 3.58 8.69 -17.96
N THR A 112 3.04 9.75 -17.37
CA THR A 112 3.40 10.21 -16.03
C THR A 112 2.74 9.33 -14.99
N VAL A 113 3.50 8.95 -13.96
CA VAL A 113 2.98 8.18 -12.82
C VAL A 113 2.26 9.11 -11.86
N VAL A 114 0.95 8.93 -11.75
CA VAL A 114 0.06 9.73 -10.92
C VAL A 114 -0.37 8.94 -9.69
N CYS A 115 -0.36 9.59 -8.52
CA CYS A 115 -0.79 9.00 -7.25
C CYS A 115 -2.25 9.33 -6.96
N LEU A 116 -3.10 8.31 -6.75
CA LEU A 116 -4.51 8.53 -6.44
C LEU A 116 -4.73 9.30 -5.14
N ALA A 117 -3.88 9.11 -4.14
CA ALA A 117 -3.98 9.88 -2.91
C ALA A 117 -3.68 11.38 -3.14
N LEU A 118 -2.88 11.74 -4.15
CA LEU A 118 -2.54 13.13 -4.47
C LEU A 118 -3.67 13.79 -5.27
N THR A 119 -4.19 13.09 -6.28
CA THR A 119 -5.12 13.70 -7.24
C THR A 119 -6.59 13.50 -6.89
N GLU A 120 -6.95 12.34 -6.33
CA GLU A 120 -8.34 11.99 -6.05
C GLU A 120 -8.64 11.88 -4.54
N GLY A 121 -7.63 12.06 -3.70
CA GLY A 121 -7.77 11.84 -2.25
C GLY A 121 -8.06 10.37 -1.87
N VAL A 122 -7.76 9.42 -2.75
CA VAL A 122 -8.08 8.00 -2.54
C VAL A 122 -6.87 7.24 -2.00
N GLY A 123 -6.98 6.77 -0.75
CA GLY A 123 -5.99 5.93 -0.08
C GLY A 123 -6.40 5.61 1.35
N ALA A 124 -5.79 4.58 1.92
CA ALA A 124 -5.95 4.23 3.33
C ALA A 124 -4.78 4.77 4.15
N VAL A 125 -5.06 5.60 5.14
CA VAL A 125 -4.05 6.02 6.13
C VAL A 125 -3.93 4.92 7.17
N LEU A 126 -2.72 4.39 7.32
CA LEU A 126 -2.44 3.25 8.20
C LEU A 126 -1.36 3.61 9.22
N TYR A 127 -1.59 3.21 10.46
CA TYR A 127 -0.63 3.31 11.55
C TYR A 127 0.06 1.97 11.76
N SER A 128 1.40 1.96 11.78
CA SER A 128 2.24 0.79 12.01
C SER A 128 3.13 1.03 13.24
N PRO A 129 2.71 0.58 14.44
CA PRO A 129 3.42 0.83 15.69
C PRO A 129 4.84 0.27 15.76
#